data_AF-A0A2M7H198-F1
#
_entry.id   AF-A0A2M7H198-F1
#
_cell.length_a   1.000
_cell.length_b   1.000
_cell.length_c   1.000
_cell.angle_alpha   90.00
_cell.angle_beta   90.00
_cell.angle_gamma   90.00
#
_symmetry.space_group_name_H-M   'P 1'
#
loop_
_entity.id
_entity.type
_entity.pdbx_description
1 polymer ?
#
loop_
_entity_poly.entity_id
_entity_poly.type
_entity_poly.pdbx_seq_one_letter_code
_entity_poly.pdbx_strand_id
1 'polypeptide(L)'
;MLKKIFNSQTKPITKGALILGTSYFISAILGLFRDRLLVGHFGAGLELDVYFAAFRVPDFVYNILILGGLIVAFLPLFAEYFSRNKVDEANASSPPFANARVNEVWQMTNYVLNAFLIFLISISFIFFLLTPWLIKWIFPGFGPEHYKLAIPLTRLLFLSPIFFGVSNLLSGILQYFHRFFIYSLTPILYN
;
A
#
# COMPACT_ATOMS: atom_id res chain seq x y z
N MET A 1 10.12 13.22 22.07
CA MET A 1 9.57 14.17 21.07
C MET A 1 8.91 13.45 19.89
N LEU A 2 9.60 12.51 19.22
CA LEU A 2 9.09 11.74 18.05
C LEU A 2 7.73 11.03 18.28
N LYS A 3 7.54 10.35 19.42
CA LYS A 3 6.28 9.66 19.76
C LYS A 3 5.06 10.59 19.77
N LYS A 4 5.25 11.87 20.13
CA LYS A 4 4.17 12.88 20.19
C LYS A 4 3.79 13.38 18.79
N ILE A 5 4.75 13.41 17.87
CA ILE A 5 4.55 13.80 16.47
C ILE A 5 3.83 12.67 15.72
N PHE A 6 4.28 11.42 15.88
CA PHE A 6 3.68 10.26 15.21
C PHE A 6 2.26 9.92 15.69
N ASN A 7 1.93 10.22 16.95
CA ASN A 7 0.60 10.01 17.50
C ASN A 7 -0.29 11.27 17.42
N SER A 8 0.14 12.33 16.72
CA SER A 8 -0.64 13.55 16.62
C SER A 8 -1.89 13.34 15.77
N GLN A 9 -3.06 13.62 16.34
CA GLN A 9 -4.33 13.63 15.62
C GLN A 9 -4.57 15.01 15.00
N THR A 10 -4.99 15.02 13.75
CA THR A 10 -5.30 16.26 13.03
C THR A 10 -6.78 16.55 13.14
N LYS A 11 -7.15 17.64 13.85
CA LYS A 11 -8.56 17.95 14.13
C LYS A 11 -9.31 18.53 12.93
N PRO A 12 -8.87 19.62 12.27
CA PRO A 12 -9.60 20.12 11.12
C PRO A 12 -9.24 19.33 9.86
N ILE A 13 -10.27 18.94 9.11
CA ILE A 13 -10.14 18.22 7.83
C ILE A 13 -9.26 19.01 6.85
N THR A 14 -9.35 20.34 6.85
CA THR A 14 -8.52 21.23 6.02
C THR A 14 -7.03 21.06 6.28
N LYS A 15 -6.62 20.93 7.55
CA LYS A 15 -5.21 20.67 7.90
C LYS A 15 -4.78 19.28 7.46
N GLY A 16 -5.66 18.28 7.57
CA GLY A 16 -5.40 16.94 7.05
C GLY A 16 -5.16 16.96 5.55
N ALA A 17 -6.07 17.60 4.80
CA ALA A 17 -5.96 17.76 3.35
C ALA A 17 -4.67 18.51 2.95
N LEU A 18 -4.32 19.58 3.66
CA LEU A 18 -3.10 20.34 3.38
C LEU A 18 -1.82 19.52 3.63
N ILE A 19 -1.79 18.71 4.70
CA ILE A 19 -0.67 17.80 4.99
C ILE A 19 -0.51 16.77 3.86
N LEU A 20 -1.62 16.13 3.45
CA LEU A 20 -1.59 15.11 2.39
C LEU A 20 -1.24 15.72 1.03
N GLY A 21 -1.82 16.86 0.68
CA GLY A 21 -1.55 17.57 -0.57
C GLY A 21 -0.09 18.03 -0.67
N THR A 22 0.46 18.59 0.41
CA THR A 22 1.88 19.00 0.45
C THR A 22 2.80 17.80 0.32
N SER A 23 2.48 16.70 1.01
CA SER A 23 3.25 15.46 0.90
C SER A 23 3.22 14.88 -0.52
N TYR A 24 2.05 14.84 -1.16
CA TYR A 24 1.93 14.36 -2.53
C TYR A 24 2.72 15.23 -3.51
N PHE A 25 2.71 16.55 -3.32
CA PHE A 25 3.52 17.48 -4.11
C PHE A 25 5.02 17.25 -3.94
N ILE A 26 5.51 17.07 -2.70
CA ILE A 26 6.91 16.76 -2.42
C ILE A 26 7.29 15.40 -3.04
N SER A 27 6.44 14.39 -2.88
CA SER A 27 6.62 13.06 -3.47
C SER A 27 6.69 13.13 -4.99
N ALA A 28 5.86 13.94 -5.65
CA ALA A 28 5.91 14.15 -7.09
C ALA A 28 7.23 14.80 -7.54
N ILE A 29 7.74 15.78 -6.79
CA ILE A 29 9.06 16.37 -7.05
C ILE A 29 10.16 15.30 -6.92
N LEU A 30 10.15 14.49 -5.86
CA LEU A 30 11.10 13.38 -5.68
C LEU A 30 11.00 12.36 -6.82
N GLY A 31 9.79 12.03 -7.26
CA GLY A 31 9.56 11.17 -8.43
C GLY A 31 10.19 11.74 -9.71
N LEU A 32 10.06 13.04 -9.94
CA LEU A 32 10.74 13.70 -11.06
C LEU A 32 12.27 13.64 -10.94
N PHE A 33 12.80 13.79 -9.72
CA PHE A 33 14.24 13.62 -9.49
C PHE A 33 14.68 12.17 -9.75
N ARG A 34 13.93 11.18 -9.27
CA ARG A 34 14.18 9.75 -9.54
C ARG A 34 14.19 9.48 -11.04
N ASP A 35 13.17 9.95 -11.77
CA ASP A 35 13.06 9.72 -13.21
C ASP A 35 14.19 10.41 -13.97
N ARG A 36 14.59 11.62 -13.56
CA ARG A 36 15.75 12.32 -14.12
C ARG A 36 17.06 11.59 -13.85
N LEU A 37 17.24 11.02 -12.65
CA LEU A 37 18.42 10.22 -12.32
C LEU A 37 18.46 8.94 -13.15
N LEU A 38 17.33 8.24 -13.29
CA LEU A 38 17.24 7.04 -14.11
C LEU A 38 17.57 7.34 -15.58
N VAL A 39 16.96 8.36 -16.18
CA VAL A 39 17.28 8.77 -17.55
C VAL A 39 18.72 9.27 -17.68
N GLY A 40 19.25 9.97 -16.68
CA GLY A 40 20.63 10.48 -16.69
C GLY A 40 21.68 9.38 -16.62
N HIS A 41 21.41 8.27 -15.90
CA HIS A 41 22.35 7.16 -15.74
C HIS A 41 22.21 6.08 -16.81
N PHE A 42 20.98 5.73 -17.19
CA PHE A 42 20.69 4.63 -18.13
C PHE A 42 20.39 5.12 -19.55
N GLY A 43 20.15 6.41 -19.73
CA GLY A 43 19.65 6.97 -20.98
C GLY A 43 18.18 6.64 -21.23
N ALA A 44 17.58 7.29 -22.23
CA ALA A 44 16.30 6.89 -22.78
C ALA A 44 16.50 5.68 -23.70
N GLY A 45 16.75 4.51 -23.11
CA GLY A 45 17.14 3.30 -23.81
C GLY A 45 16.46 2.03 -23.29
N LEU A 46 16.82 0.91 -23.91
CA LEU A 46 16.18 -0.39 -23.72
C LEU A 46 16.18 -0.90 -22.28
N GLU A 47 17.20 -0.57 -21.49
CA GLU A 47 17.28 -0.98 -20.08
C GLU A 47 16.20 -0.29 -19.23
N LEU A 48 15.94 0.99 -19.51
CA LEU A 48 14.93 1.77 -18.81
C LEU A 48 13.51 1.33 -19.20
N ASP A 49 13.30 0.99 -20.47
CA ASP A 49 12.02 0.41 -20.93
C ASP A 49 11.73 -0.92 -20.25
N VAL A 50 12.74 -1.78 -20.10
CA VAL A 50 12.63 -3.04 -19.36
C VAL A 50 12.34 -2.80 -17.89
N TYR A 51 13.02 -1.82 -17.27
CA TYR A 51 12.77 -1.44 -15.88
C TYR A 51 11.30 -1.04 -15.68
N PHE A 52 10.77 -0.12 -16.47
CA PHE A 52 9.37 0.32 -16.35
C PHE A 52 8.37 -0.80 -16.69
N ALA A 53 8.66 -1.62 -17.70
CA ALA A 53 7.81 -2.76 -18.05
C ALA A 53 7.67 -3.76 -16.90
N ALA A 54 8.74 -3.96 -16.12
CA ALA A 54 8.74 -4.92 -15.01
C ALA A 54 7.77 -4.56 -13.87
N PHE A 55 7.45 -3.27 -13.69
CA PHE A 55 6.46 -2.83 -12.69
C PHE A 55 5.01 -3.06 -13.15
N ARG A 56 4.77 -3.19 -14.46
CA ARG A 56 3.41 -3.10 -15.00
C ARG A 56 2.46 -4.16 -14.44
N VAL A 57 2.92 -5.41 -14.33
CA VAL A 57 2.08 -6.52 -13.85
C VAL A 57 1.91 -6.48 -12.33
N PRO A 58 2.98 -6.33 -11.52
CA PRO A 58 2.83 -6.14 -10.07
C PRO A 58 1.93 -4.94 -9.72
N ASP A 59 2.10 -3.81 -10.40
CA ASP A 59 1.28 -2.61 -10.17
C ASP A 59 -0.18 -2.87 -10.49
N PHE A 60 -0.47 -3.60 -11.57
CA PHE A 60 -1.85 -3.96 -11.91
C PHE A 60 -2.50 -4.80 -10.80
N VAL A 61 -1.79 -5.81 -10.30
CA VAL A 61 -2.24 -6.64 -9.16
C VAL A 61 -2.48 -5.77 -7.93
N TYR A 62 -1.58 -4.84 -7.63
CA TYR A 62 -1.72 -3.92 -6.51
C TYR A 62 -2.95 -3.02 -6.65
N ASN A 63 -3.13 -2.38 -7.81
CA ASN A 63 -4.23 -1.45 -8.04
C ASN A 63 -5.59 -2.14 -7.94
N ILE A 64 -5.74 -3.35 -8.49
CA ILE A 64 -7.03 -4.05 -8.45
C ILE A 64 -7.30 -4.66 -7.08
N LEU A 65 -6.37 -5.47 -6.57
CA LEU A 65 -6.64 -6.29 -5.38
C LEU A 65 -6.59 -5.48 -4.09
N ILE A 66 -5.67 -4.50 -4.00
CA ILE A 66 -5.45 -3.73 -2.77
C ILE A 66 -6.27 -2.44 -2.81
N LEU A 67 -6.04 -1.57 -3.79
CA LEU A 67 -6.75 -0.29 -3.87
C LEU A 67 -8.22 -0.46 -4.24
N GLY A 68 -8.54 -1.30 -5.23
CA GLY A 68 -9.91 -1.52 -5.70
C GLY A 68 -10.73 -2.48 -4.84
N GLY A 69 -10.08 -3.46 -4.20
CA GLY A 69 -10.74 -4.50 -3.43
C GLY A 69 -10.62 -4.30 -1.92
N LEU A 70 -9.45 -4.61 -1.37
CA LEU A 70 -9.26 -4.70 0.06
C LEU A 70 -9.60 -3.42 0.80
N ILE A 71 -9.00 -2.29 0.40
CA ILE A 71 -9.13 -1.05 1.18
C ILE A 71 -10.55 -0.52 1.18
N VAL A 72 -11.26 -0.69 0.06
CA VAL A 72 -12.67 -0.33 -0.09
C VAL A 72 -13.56 -1.14 0.87
N ALA A 73 -13.29 -2.43 1.03
CA ALA A 73 -14.05 -3.29 1.94
C ALA A 73 -13.62 -3.17 3.41
N PHE A 74 -12.33 -3.04 3.68
CA PHE A 74 -11.76 -3.05 5.02
C PHE A 74 -12.12 -1.81 5.83
N LEU A 75 -12.00 -0.62 5.24
CA LEU A 75 -12.15 0.63 6.00
C LEU A 75 -13.57 0.82 6.59
N PRO A 76 -14.67 0.57 5.85
CA PRO A 76 -16.02 0.61 6.41
C PRO A 76 -16.23 -0.41 7.53
N LEU A 77 -15.78 -1.66 7.33
CA LEU A 77 -15.88 -2.73 8.34
C LEU A 77 -15.11 -2.37 9.60
N PHE A 78 -13.88 -1.88 9.46
CA PHE A 78 -13.06 -1.44 10.58
C PHE A 78 -13.74 -0.29 11.34
N ALA A 79 -14.28 0.70 10.62
CA ALA A 79 -14.98 1.83 11.21
C ALA A 79 -16.26 1.41 11.97
N GLU A 80 -17.03 0.47 11.42
CA GLU A 80 -18.24 -0.07 12.04
C GLU A 80 -17.93 -0.83 13.33
N TYR A 81 -17.00 -1.80 13.27
CA TYR A 81 -16.58 -2.59 14.43
C TYR A 81 -16.02 -1.70 15.54
N PHE A 82 -15.20 -0.71 15.18
CA PHE A 82 -14.61 0.20 16.17
C PHE A 82 -15.67 1.15 16.79
N SER A 83 -16.67 1.58 16.01
CA SER A 83 -17.72 2.49 16.50
C SER A 83 -18.72 1.77 17.41
N ARG A 84 -19.11 0.53 17.07
CA ARG A 84 -19.97 -0.31 17.94
C ARG A 84 -19.34 -0.51 19.31
N ASN A 85 -18.05 -0.83 19.34
CA ASN A 85 -17.33 -0.99 20.60
C ASN A 85 -17.31 0.27 21.48
N LYS A 86 -17.26 1.47 20.88
CA LYS A 86 -17.32 2.74 21.65
C LYS A 86 -18.69 3.01 22.26
N VAL A 87 -19.78 2.71 21.54
CA VAL A 87 -21.15 2.92 22.04
C VAL A 87 -21.43 2.01 23.22
N ASP A 88 -21.02 0.75 23.11
CA ASP A 88 -21.23 -0.23 24.17
C ASP A 88 -20.23 -0.09 25.33
N GLU A 89 -19.15 0.67 25.18
CA GLU A 89 -18.22 1.07 26.25
C GLU A 89 -18.78 2.27 27.03
N ALA A 90 -19.40 3.24 26.34
CA ALA A 90 -20.09 4.37 26.98
C ALA A 90 -21.33 3.94 27.80
N ASN A 91 -21.97 2.83 27.42
CA ASN A 91 -23.14 2.28 28.12
C ASN A 91 -22.80 1.22 29.19
N ALA A 92 -21.54 0.79 29.28
CA ALA A 92 -21.12 -0.25 30.23
C ALA A 92 -20.56 0.39 31.51
N SER A 93 -21.30 0.29 32.62
CA SER A 93 -20.94 0.79 33.96
C SER A 93 -19.76 0.06 34.64
N SER A 94 -18.99 -0.76 33.92
CA SER A 94 -17.98 -1.67 34.49
C SER A 94 -16.67 -1.68 33.68
N PRO A 95 -15.52 -1.32 34.29
CA PRO A 95 -14.23 -1.15 33.60
C PRO A 95 -13.48 -2.40 33.08
N PRO A 96 -13.72 -3.67 33.48
CA PRO A 96 -12.88 -4.78 33.01
C PRO A 96 -13.20 -5.25 31.57
N PHE A 97 -14.35 -4.90 30.99
CA PHE A 97 -14.78 -5.37 29.67
C PHE A 97 -14.41 -4.45 28.49
N ALA A 98 -13.91 -3.24 28.77
CA ALA A 98 -13.40 -2.30 27.77
C ALA A 98 -12.19 -2.87 27.01
N ASN A 99 -11.23 -3.44 27.74
CA ASN A 99 -10.00 -3.99 27.17
C ASN A 99 -10.25 -5.24 26.31
N ALA A 100 -11.24 -6.07 26.68
CA ALA A 100 -11.58 -7.28 25.93
C ALA A 100 -12.15 -6.97 24.53
N ARG A 101 -12.91 -5.89 24.37
CA ARG A 101 -13.54 -5.52 23.09
C ARG A 101 -12.63 -4.76 22.14
N VAL A 102 -11.74 -3.92 22.65
CA VAL A 102 -10.63 -3.37 21.84
C VAL A 102 -9.81 -4.53 21.25
N ASN A 103 -9.62 -5.62 22.00
CA ASN A 103 -8.96 -6.82 21.48
C ASN A 103 -9.75 -7.46 20.33
N GLU A 104 -11.08 -7.44 20.31
CA GLU A 104 -11.89 -8.00 19.21
C GLU A 104 -11.66 -7.26 17.87
N VAL A 105 -11.54 -5.93 17.89
CA VAL A 105 -11.22 -5.15 16.66
C VAL A 105 -9.83 -5.51 16.15
N TRP A 106 -8.84 -5.64 17.04
CA TRP A 106 -7.49 -6.02 16.65
C TRP A 106 -7.41 -7.48 16.21
N GLN A 107 -8.20 -8.38 16.80
CA GLN A 107 -8.34 -9.76 16.35
C GLN A 107 -8.96 -9.82 14.94
N MET A 108 -10.06 -9.10 14.70
CA MET A 108 -10.65 -8.98 13.36
C MET A 108 -9.63 -8.42 12.34
N THR A 109 -8.92 -7.36 12.71
CA THR A 109 -7.87 -6.77 11.87
C THR A 109 -6.77 -7.79 11.56
N ASN A 110 -6.33 -8.56 12.56
CA ASN A 110 -5.34 -9.63 12.38
C ASN A 110 -5.85 -10.76 11.49
N TYR A 111 -7.12 -11.16 11.63
CA TYR A 111 -7.72 -12.17 10.76
C TYR A 111 -7.81 -11.70 9.31
N VAL A 112 -8.26 -10.46 9.09
CA VAL A 112 -8.30 -9.86 7.75
C VAL A 112 -6.89 -9.76 7.17
N LEU A 113 -5.92 -9.25 7.96
CA LEU A 113 -4.53 -9.13 7.53
C LEU A 113 -3.93 -10.50 7.16
N ASN A 114 -4.10 -11.52 7.98
CA ASN A 114 -3.57 -12.86 7.73
C ASN A 114 -4.23 -13.51 6.51
N ALA A 115 -5.56 -13.47 6.42
CA ALA A 115 -6.29 -14.01 5.28
C ALA A 115 -5.88 -13.31 3.98
N PHE A 116 -5.76 -11.99 4.03
CA PHE A 116 -5.35 -11.20 2.88
C PHE A 116 -3.88 -11.42 2.50
N LEU A 117 -2.98 -11.58 3.47
CA LEU A 117 -1.58 -11.90 3.22
C LEU A 117 -1.44 -13.26 2.54
N ILE A 118 -2.16 -14.28 3.02
CA ILE A 118 -2.17 -15.60 2.39
C ILE A 118 -2.68 -15.46 0.95
N PHE A 119 -3.80 -14.76 0.74
CA PHE A 119 -4.35 -14.50 -0.58
C PHE A 119 -3.36 -13.77 -1.51
N LEU A 120 -2.72 -12.70 -1.04
CA LEU A 120 -1.74 -11.94 -1.81
C LEU A 120 -0.49 -12.74 -2.13
N ILE A 121 0.01 -13.54 -1.20
CA ILE A 121 1.17 -14.41 -1.44
C ILE A 121 0.81 -15.46 -2.48
N SER A 122 -0.35 -16.10 -2.34
CA SER A 122 -0.82 -17.11 -3.30
C SER A 122 -1.00 -16.53 -4.70
N ILE A 123 -1.67 -15.39 -4.83
CA ILE A 123 -1.90 -14.77 -6.15
C ILE A 123 -0.58 -14.26 -6.75
N SER A 124 0.28 -13.60 -5.95
CA SER A 124 1.59 -13.13 -6.42
C SER A 124 2.48 -14.29 -6.86
N PHE A 125 2.40 -15.44 -6.19
CA PHE A 125 3.11 -16.65 -6.60
C PHE A 125 2.59 -17.22 -7.93
N ILE A 126 1.28 -17.24 -8.13
CA ILE A 126 0.69 -17.64 -9.43
C ILE A 126 1.20 -16.72 -10.54
N PHE A 127 1.14 -15.40 -10.35
CA PHE A 127 1.62 -14.44 -11.32
C PHE A 127 3.14 -14.49 -11.55
N PHE A 128 3.93 -14.80 -10.52
CA PHE A 128 5.36 -15.06 -10.63
C PHE A 128 5.66 -16.23 -11.58
N LEU A 129 4.88 -17.31 -11.51
CA LEU A 129 5.00 -18.44 -12.41
C LEU A 129 4.58 -18.07 -13.84
N LEU A 130 3.48 -17.32 -13.98
CA LEU A 130 2.93 -16.88 -15.27
C LEU A 130 3.69 -15.71 -15.92
N THR A 131 4.66 -15.10 -15.21
CA THR A 131 5.41 -13.93 -15.69
C THR A 131 5.98 -14.08 -17.11
N PRO A 132 6.61 -15.21 -17.50
CA PRO A 132 7.16 -15.35 -18.85
C PRO A 132 6.12 -15.25 -19.96
N TRP A 133 4.88 -15.67 -19.68
CA TRP A 133 3.78 -15.56 -20.63
C TRP A 133 3.17 -14.15 -20.61
N LEU A 134 2.94 -13.60 -19.42
CA LEU A 134 2.35 -12.27 -19.24
C LEU A 134 3.19 -11.16 -19.88
N ILE A 135 4.50 -11.17 -19.65
CA ILE A 135 5.39 -10.13 -20.20
C ILE A 135 5.43 -10.20 -21.73
N LYS A 136 5.46 -11.40 -22.32
CA LYS A 136 5.40 -11.56 -23.79
C LYS A 136 4.07 -11.08 -24.37
N TRP A 137 2.98 -11.25 -23.64
CA TRP A 137 1.67 -10.84 -24.10
C TRP A 137 1.44 -9.33 -23.97
N ILE A 138 1.90 -8.71 -22.87
CA ILE A 138 1.74 -7.27 -22.62
C ILE A 138 2.75 -6.45 -23.44
N PHE A 139 3.97 -6.98 -23.64
CA PHE A 139 5.05 -6.30 -24.35
C PHE A 139 5.55 -7.12 -25.55
N PRO A 140 4.71 -7.40 -26.56
CA PRO A 140 5.07 -8.28 -27.69
C PRO A 140 6.23 -7.74 -28.54
N GLY A 141 6.48 -6.43 -28.51
CA GLY A 141 7.59 -5.78 -29.22
C GLY A 141 8.98 -6.01 -28.60
N PHE A 142 9.07 -6.65 -27.43
CA PHE A 142 10.33 -6.95 -26.80
C PHE A 142 11.10 -8.05 -27.57
N GLY A 143 12.37 -7.79 -27.84
CA GLY A 143 13.29 -8.81 -28.35
C GLY A 143 13.73 -9.82 -27.27
N PRO A 144 14.43 -10.91 -27.65
CA PRO A 144 14.85 -11.97 -26.72
C PRO A 144 15.65 -11.48 -25.51
N GLU A 145 16.57 -10.52 -25.71
CA GLU A 145 17.40 -9.97 -24.63
C GLU A 145 16.57 -9.16 -23.61
N HIS A 146 15.53 -8.46 -24.06
CA HIS A 146 14.63 -7.70 -23.16
C HIS A 146 13.84 -8.65 -22.26
N TYR A 147 13.33 -9.75 -22.82
CA TYR A 147 12.61 -10.75 -22.02
C TYR A 147 13.50 -11.40 -20.95
N LYS A 148 14.77 -11.65 -21.25
CA LYS A 148 15.74 -12.21 -20.29
C LYS A 148 15.92 -11.32 -19.06
N LEU A 149 15.78 -10.00 -19.21
CA LEU A 149 15.91 -9.04 -18.12
C LEU A 149 14.55 -8.73 -17.45
N ALA A 150 13.49 -8.52 -18.25
CA ALA A 150 12.17 -8.12 -17.75
C ALA A 150 11.53 -9.21 -16.88
N ILE A 151 11.64 -10.48 -17.26
CA ILE A 151 11.01 -11.59 -16.53
C ILE A 151 11.54 -11.72 -15.09
N PRO A 152 12.86 -11.85 -14.84
CA PRO A 152 13.37 -11.95 -13.47
C PRO A 152 13.11 -10.67 -12.66
N LEU A 153 13.18 -9.49 -13.28
CA LEU A 153 12.89 -8.23 -12.60
C LEU A 153 11.42 -8.14 -12.16
N THR A 154 10.49 -8.50 -13.05
CA THR A 154 9.05 -8.56 -12.73
C THR A 154 8.78 -9.55 -11.60
N ARG A 155 9.43 -10.72 -11.66
CA ARG A 155 9.34 -11.76 -10.61
C ARG A 155 9.78 -11.25 -9.24
N LEU A 156 10.88 -10.50 -9.19
CA LEU A 156 11.33 -9.85 -7.96
C LEU A 156 10.32 -8.80 -7.48
N LEU A 157 9.74 -8.04 -8.40
CA LEU A 157 8.79 -6.98 -8.06
C LEU A 157 7.42 -7.50 -7.59
N PHE A 158 7.09 -8.79 -7.79
CA PHE A 158 5.91 -9.41 -7.17
C PHE A 158 5.98 -9.49 -5.64
N LEU A 159 7.12 -9.18 -5.01
CA LEU A 159 7.14 -8.93 -3.57
C LEU A 159 6.44 -7.61 -3.19
N SER A 160 6.40 -6.62 -4.10
CA SER A 160 5.88 -5.28 -3.80
C SER A 160 4.39 -5.24 -3.42
N PRO A 161 3.46 -5.96 -4.08
CA PRO A 161 2.05 -5.94 -3.67
C PRO A 161 1.85 -6.50 -2.27
N ILE A 162 2.69 -7.45 -1.82
CA ILE A 162 2.62 -8.01 -0.47
C ILE A 162 2.96 -6.93 0.56
N PHE A 163 4.10 -6.25 0.40
CA PHE A 163 4.52 -5.18 1.33
C PHE A 163 3.58 -3.98 1.28
N PHE A 164 3.17 -3.55 0.09
CA PHE A 164 2.26 -2.43 -0.05
C PHE A 164 0.84 -2.76 0.40
N GLY A 165 0.40 -4.01 0.30
CA GLY A 165 -0.88 -4.46 0.86
C GLY A 165 -0.95 -4.26 2.36
N VAL A 166 0.09 -4.71 3.09
CA VAL A 166 0.19 -4.49 4.54
C VAL A 166 0.28 -3.00 4.86
N SER A 167 1.13 -2.26 4.14
CA SER A 167 1.30 -0.82 4.35
C SER A 167 -0.01 -0.05 4.15
N ASN A 168 -0.84 -0.45 3.18
CA ASN A 168 -2.14 0.19 2.92
C ASN A 168 -3.17 -0.12 4.00
N LEU A 169 -3.21 -1.35 4.54
CA LEU A 169 -4.09 -1.66 5.69
C LEU A 169 -3.74 -0.79 6.90
N LEU A 170 -2.45 -0.72 7.25
CA LEU A 170 -1.97 0.14 8.34
C LEU A 170 -2.27 1.61 8.07
N SER A 171 -2.11 2.04 6.82
CA SER A 171 -2.45 3.40 6.39
C SER A 171 -3.94 3.70 6.52
N GLY A 172 -4.82 2.74 6.21
CA GLY A 172 -6.27 2.87 6.42
C GLY A 172 -6.62 3.08 7.89
N ILE A 173 -5.99 2.32 8.79
CA ILE A 173 -6.14 2.47 10.25
C ILE A 173 -5.67 3.85 10.70
N LEU A 174 -4.51 4.32 10.23
CA LEU A 174 -3.99 5.66 10.56
C LEU A 174 -4.92 6.78 10.09
N GLN A 175 -5.50 6.63 8.89
CA GLN A 175 -6.47 7.59 8.34
C GLN A 175 -7.76 7.62 9.17
N TYR A 176 -8.27 6.46 9.60
CA TYR A 176 -9.42 6.37 10.50
C TYR A 176 -9.19 7.16 11.80
N PHE A 177 -7.98 7.10 12.36
CA PHE A 177 -7.61 7.85 13.56
C PHE A 177 -7.16 9.30 13.30
N HIS A 178 -7.34 9.83 12.09
CA HIS A 178 -6.91 11.17 11.69
C HIS A 178 -5.42 11.46 11.92
N ARG A 179 -4.57 10.43 11.85
CA ARG A 179 -3.11 10.53 12.00
C ARG A 179 -2.43 10.78 10.65
N PHE A 180 -2.85 11.85 9.97
CA PHE A 180 -2.45 12.14 8.60
C PHE A 180 -0.95 12.46 8.46
N PHE A 181 -0.28 12.99 9.48
CA PHE A 181 1.15 13.29 9.39
C PHE A 181 1.99 12.04 9.14
N ILE A 182 1.82 10.98 9.93
CA ILE A 182 2.59 9.75 9.74
C ILE A 182 2.21 9.05 8.42
N TYR A 183 0.93 9.07 8.06
CA TYR A 183 0.46 8.54 6.78
C TYR A 183 1.05 9.30 5.59
N SER A 184 1.21 10.62 5.71
CA SER A 184 1.78 11.47 4.66
C SER A 184 3.27 11.21 4.38
N LEU A 185 3.99 10.47 5.23
CA LEU A 185 5.38 10.13 4.95
C LEU A 185 5.52 9.00 3.92
N THR A 186 4.49 8.16 3.76
CA THR A 186 4.51 6.99 2.88
C THR A 186 4.91 7.31 1.43
N PRO A 187 4.25 8.25 0.72
CA PRO A 187 4.59 8.52 -0.69
C PRO A 187 5.96 9.20 -0.85
N ILE A 188 6.41 9.96 0.16
CA ILE A 188 7.72 10.61 0.18
C ILE A 188 8.82 9.56 0.28
N LEU A 189 8.68 8.58 1.19
CA LEU A 189 9.66 7.52 1.40
C LEU A 189 9.76 6.53 0.23
N TYR A 190 8.73 6.48 -0.63
CA TYR A 190 8.71 5.59 -1.78
C TYR A 190 9.52 6.11 -2.98
N ASN A 191 9.65 7.43 -3.13
CA ASN A 191 10.38 8.05 -4.24
C ASN A 191 11.81 8.41 -3.85
#